data_AF-A0A5C7IWQ8-F1
#
_entry.id   AF-A0A5C7IWQ8-F1
#
_cell.length_a   1.000
_cell.length_b   1.000
_cell.length_c   1.000
_cell.angle_alpha   90.00
_cell.angle_beta   90.00
_cell.angle_gamma   90.00
#
_symmetry.space_group_name_H-M   'P 1'
#
loop_
_entity.id
_entity.type
_entity.pdbx_description
1 polymer ?
#
loop_
_entity_poly.entity_id
_entity_poly.type
_entity_poly.pdbx_seq_one_letter_code
_entity_poly.pdbx_strand_id
1 'polypeptide(L)'
;MGYKGGGLGKNEQGIVTPIEAKIRPKNMGMGFNETRMDEDEKNYDMQGPHQFLENLEDADEKLAMPPMPELQHNLRLILDLTRLDIQNIDEDLRIEKETAISLQKHKDVLENMAAQQKLQLDNMDKILLLLSGQVDYSLSLDQQLMCAPYILPILQVALQELQINQKKINDHFSWVMSWASMLPNYLMVDLMDRFFFPKWLHVLYQWLTTNPNFEEIHNWYVGWKGLIPQQLLADENIRAHLNIALNMMSQAADGLRVVEQRAPHKAEATVLLQAADDQMTLKEIIQAYAQQNDLLFMPKPGRMHNGHQIYAFHNKTIYVDSLNQMLYAKKEQGWVPVTLDTLLNMQH
;
A
#
# COMPACT_ATOMS: atom_id res chain seq x y z
N MET A 1 43.37 4.75 80.87
CA MET A 1 43.56 3.47 80.17
C MET A 1 43.14 2.36 81.11
N GLY A 2 42.15 1.55 80.75
CA GLY A 2 41.57 0.56 81.66
C GLY A 2 40.55 -0.36 80.99
N TYR A 3 40.72 -0.66 79.70
CA TYR A 3 39.89 -1.65 79.03
C TYR A 3 40.55 -3.02 79.21
N LYS A 4 39.93 -3.89 80.00
CA LYS A 4 40.30 -5.30 80.09
C LYS A 4 39.52 -6.02 78.99
N GLY A 5 40.23 -6.61 78.02
CA GLY A 5 39.64 -7.16 76.80
C GLY A 5 38.70 -8.35 77.04
N GLY A 6 37.48 -8.08 77.49
CA GLY A 6 36.35 -9.01 77.49
C GLY A 6 35.59 -8.95 76.17
N GLY A 7 34.84 -10.01 75.87
CA GLY A 7 34.16 -10.20 74.59
C GLY A 7 33.07 -9.18 74.29
N LEU A 8 32.77 -8.95 73.00
CA LEU A 8 31.66 -8.07 72.60
C LEU A 8 30.31 -8.59 73.15
N GLY A 9 29.68 -7.80 74.03
CA GLY A 9 28.35 -8.04 74.59
C GLY A 9 28.18 -7.35 75.95
N LYS A 10 26.95 -7.01 76.34
CA LYS A 10 26.65 -6.30 77.61
C LYS A 10 27.15 -7.04 78.88
N ASN A 11 27.46 -8.33 78.75
CA ASN A 11 27.94 -9.22 79.81
C ASN A 11 29.33 -9.85 79.51
N GLU A 12 30.14 -9.26 78.61
CA GLU A 12 31.49 -9.77 78.24
C GLU A 12 31.53 -11.17 77.60
N GLN A 13 30.39 -11.67 77.10
CA GLN A 13 30.22 -13.05 76.59
C GLN A 13 30.78 -13.30 75.17
N GLY A 14 31.32 -12.29 74.50
CA GLY A 14 31.87 -12.44 73.16
C GLY A 14 33.19 -13.24 73.13
N ILE A 15 33.50 -13.85 72.00
CA ILE A 15 34.76 -14.58 71.82
C ILE A 15 35.88 -13.55 71.60
N VAL A 16 36.86 -13.50 72.51
CA VAL A 16 37.97 -12.53 72.49
C VAL A 16 39.14 -13.00 71.62
N THR A 17 39.32 -14.31 71.47
CA THR A 17 40.42 -14.89 70.69
C THR A 17 40.04 -14.99 69.21
N PRO A 18 40.81 -14.41 68.27
CA PRO A 18 40.54 -14.56 66.85
C PRO A 18 40.63 -16.03 66.44
N ILE A 19 39.69 -16.48 65.60
CA ILE A 19 39.62 -17.86 65.12
C ILE A 19 40.75 -18.07 64.10
N GLU A 20 41.74 -18.90 64.43
CA GLU A 20 42.81 -19.27 63.51
C GLU A 20 42.37 -20.39 62.55
N ALA A 21 42.65 -20.21 61.26
CA ALA A 21 42.30 -21.20 60.23
C ALA A 21 43.29 -22.37 60.22
N LYS A 22 42.84 -23.56 60.61
CA LYS A 22 43.64 -24.79 60.51
C LYS A 22 43.56 -25.34 59.07
N ILE A 23 44.70 -25.42 58.38
CA ILE A 23 44.77 -25.87 56.98
C ILE A 23 44.61 -27.40 56.92
N ARG A 24 43.74 -27.89 56.04
CA ARG A 24 43.54 -29.32 55.79
C ARG A 24 44.69 -29.92 54.94
N PRO A 25 45.06 -31.19 55.13
CA PRO A 25 46.00 -31.88 54.24
C PRO A 25 45.47 -31.97 52.80
N LYS A 26 46.38 -31.96 51.81
CA LYS A 26 46.03 -31.97 50.39
C LYS A 26 45.48 -33.36 49.98
N ASN A 27 44.39 -33.38 49.21
CA ASN A 27 43.66 -34.56 48.68
C ASN A 27 42.75 -35.36 49.64
N MET A 28 42.35 -34.81 50.80
CA MET A 28 41.36 -35.44 51.68
C MET A 28 39.95 -34.84 51.52
N GLY A 29 38.95 -35.71 51.37
CA GLY A 29 37.53 -35.34 51.28
C GLY A 29 36.97 -34.84 52.61
N MET A 30 35.83 -34.15 52.57
CA MET A 30 35.23 -33.44 53.73
C MET A 30 34.82 -34.31 54.93
N GLY A 31 35.05 -35.64 54.91
CA GLY A 31 34.64 -36.58 55.96
C GLY A 31 35.78 -37.14 56.83
N PHE A 32 36.99 -36.57 56.79
CA PHE A 32 38.14 -37.13 57.53
C PHE A 32 38.17 -36.66 59.00
N ASN A 33 37.91 -37.57 59.94
CA ASN A 33 38.15 -37.36 61.37
C ASN A 33 39.32 -38.23 61.85
N GLU A 34 40.32 -37.60 62.47
CA GLU A 34 41.48 -38.23 63.10
C GLU A 34 41.08 -38.89 64.43
N THR A 35 40.58 -40.13 64.40
CA THR A 35 40.48 -40.96 65.61
C THR A 35 40.82 -42.42 65.30
N ARG A 36 42.03 -42.80 65.75
CA ARG A 36 42.58 -44.13 66.06
C ARG A 36 41.91 -45.32 65.36
N MET A 37 42.59 -45.84 64.33
CA MET A 37 42.44 -47.21 63.87
C MET A 37 43.34 -48.08 64.74
N ASP A 38 42.76 -48.72 65.76
CA ASP A 38 43.35 -49.88 66.41
C ASP A 38 42.48 -51.10 66.06
N GLU A 39 43.19 -52.16 65.74
CA GLU A 39 42.77 -53.43 65.15
C GLU A 39 41.65 -54.13 65.94
N ASP A 40 40.57 -54.49 65.24
CA ASP A 40 39.71 -55.63 65.60
C ASP A 40 39.03 -56.12 64.31
N GLU A 41 39.75 -56.99 63.61
CA GLU A 41 39.26 -57.77 62.47
C GLU A 41 38.20 -58.78 62.97
N LYS A 42 36.97 -58.33 63.16
CA LYS A 42 35.82 -59.21 63.39
C LYS A 42 35.08 -59.43 62.09
N ASN A 43 35.31 -60.61 61.53
CA ASN A 43 34.51 -61.22 60.49
C ASN A 43 33.02 -61.23 60.93
N TYR A 44 32.21 -60.35 60.34
CA TYR A 44 30.76 -60.39 60.45
C TYR A 44 30.17 -60.69 59.07
N ASP A 45 29.45 -61.80 59.07
CA ASP A 45 28.78 -62.51 58.00
C ASP A 45 27.90 -61.59 57.13
N MET A 46 27.88 -61.81 55.81
CA MET A 46 27.03 -61.09 54.85
C MET A 46 25.57 -61.53 55.00
N GLN A 47 24.93 -61.13 56.10
CA GLN A 47 23.53 -61.38 56.38
C GLN A 47 22.65 -60.28 55.75
N GLY A 48 21.53 -60.71 55.16
CA GLY A 48 20.71 -59.91 54.25
C GLY A 48 20.04 -58.67 54.87
N PRO A 49 19.27 -57.92 54.06
CA PRO A 49 18.77 -56.56 54.36
C PRO A 49 17.97 -56.39 55.67
N HIS A 50 17.54 -57.48 56.30
CA HIS A 50 16.68 -57.45 57.47
C HIS A 50 17.38 -57.05 58.77
N GLN A 51 18.64 -57.44 59.00
CA GLN A 51 19.38 -57.00 60.21
C GLN A 51 19.94 -55.58 60.10
N PHE A 52 20.08 -55.04 58.88
CA PHE A 52 20.42 -53.63 58.68
C PHE A 52 19.31 -52.70 59.17
N LEU A 53 18.06 -53.16 59.11
CA LEU A 53 16.89 -52.40 59.59
C LEU A 53 16.76 -52.44 61.12
N GLU A 54 17.04 -53.58 61.77
CA GLU A 54 17.07 -53.66 63.26
C GLU A 54 18.18 -52.75 63.84
N ASN A 55 19.33 -52.67 63.20
CA ASN A 55 20.42 -51.77 63.65
C ASN A 55 20.14 -50.28 63.38
N LEU A 56 19.18 -49.94 62.50
CA LEU A 56 18.73 -48.56 62.27
C LEU A 56 17.75 -48.10 63.36
N GLU A 57 16.91 -49.00 63.87
CA GLU A 57 16.01 -48.72 65.00
C GLU A 57 16.81 -48.41 66.28
N ASP A 58 17.89 -49.15 66.55
CA ASP A 58 18.80 -48.89 67.67
C ASP A 58 19.68 -47.63 67.47
N ALA A 59 19.87 -47.18 66.22
CA ALA A 59 20.62 -45.96 65.91
C ALA A 59 19.80 -44.69 66.17
N ASP A 60 18.48 -44.74 65.94
CA ASP A 60 17.56 -43.63 66.25
C ASP A 60 17.51 -43.35 67.76
N GLU A 61 17.61 -44.38 68.61
CA GLU A 61 17.56 -44.22 70.06
C GLU A 61 18.86 -43.65 70.66
N LYS A 62 20.02 -43.93 70.05
CA LYS A 62 21.33 -43.37 70.44
C LYS A 62 21.64 -42.00 69.83
N LEU A 63 20.99 -41.64 68.74
CA LEU A 63 21.03 -40.32 68.11
C LEU A 63 19.88 -39.42 68.60
N ALA A 64 19.27 -39.72 69.74
CA ALA A 64 18.32 -38.85 70.41
C ALA A 64 19.01 -37.54 70.83
N MET A 65 19.13 -36.63 69.86
CA MET A 65 19.57 -35.26 70.08
C MET A 65 18.61 -34.61 71.07
N PRO A 66 19.10 -33.74 71.98
CA PRO A 66 18.23 -32.99 72.87
C PRO A 66 17.13 -32.32 72.06
N PRO A 67 15.85 -32.34 72.50
CA PRO A 67 14.77 -31.71 71.77
C PRO A 67 15.17 -30.24 71.56
N MET A 68 15.43 -29.87 70.30
CA MET A 68 15.71 -28.51 69.89
C MET A 68 14.41 -27.93 69.36
N PRO A 69 13.53 -27.40 70.22
CA PRO A 69 12.21 -26.92 69.81
C PRO A 69 12.31 -25.83 68.74
N GLU A 70 13.32 -24.96 68.82
CA GLU A 70 13.55 -23.91 67.83
C GLU A 70 13.92 -24.46 66.45
N LEU A 71 14.75 -25.52 66.37
CA LEU A 71 15.09 -26.14 65.10
C LEU A 71 13.89 -26.89 64.50
N GLN A 72 13.10 -27.57 65.34
CA GLN A 72 11.86 -28.23 64.92
C GLN A 72 10.82 -27.23 64.42
N HIS A 73 10.70 -26.09 65.09
CA HIS A 73 9.83 -24.99 64.65
C HIS A 73 10.29 -24.41 63.31
N ASN A 74 11.59 -24.12 63.16
CA ASN A 74 12.16 -23.61 61.91
C ASN A 74 11.95 -24.59 60.75
N LEU A 75 12.19 -25.89 60.97
CA LEU A 75 11.94 -26.92 59.96
C LEU A 75 10.45 -26.99 59.60
N ARG A 76 9.56 -26.89 60.59
CA ARG A 76 8.12 -26.90 60.35
C ARG A 76 7.66 -25.68 59.56
N LEU A 77 8.17 -24.50 59.88
CA LEU A 77 7.87 -23.28 59.14
C LEU A 77 8.35 -23.37 57.68
N ILE A 78 9.55 -23.90 57.44
CA ILE A 78 10.05 -24.14 56.07
C ILE A 78 9.15 -25.17 55.35
N LEU A 79 8.73 -26.24 56.02
CA LEU A 79 7.81 -27.22 55.44
C LEU A 79 6.44 -26.61 55.12
N ASP A 80 5.90 -25.78 56.00
CA ASP A 80 4.60 -25.13 55.78
C ASP A 80 4.68 -24.08 54.65
N LEU A 81 5.77 -23.31 54.58
CA LEU A 81 6.05 -22.38 53.48
C LEU A 81 6.22 -23.12 52.15
N THR A 82 7.05 -24.16 52.11
CA THR A 82 7.26 -24.96 50.88
C THR A 82 5.99 -25.67 50.44
N ARG A 83 5.15 -26.14 51.37
CA ARG A 83 3.84 -26.71 51.06
C ARG A 83 2.91 -25.68 50.42
N LEU A 84 2.88 -24.46 50.96
CA LEU A 84 2.09 -23.36 50.41
C LEU A 84 2.61 -22.94 49.02
N ASP A 85 3.92 -22.87 48.83
CA ASP A 85 4.53 -22.57 47.53
C ASP A 85 4.16 -23.63 46.48
N ILE A 86 4.22 -24.92 46.83
CA ILE A 86 3.80 -26.01 45.93
C ILE A 86 2.32 -25.86 45.54
N GLN A 87 1.46 -25.50 46.49
CA GLN A 87 0.03 -25.31 46.22
C GLN A 87 -0.22 -24.12 45.28
N ASN A 88 0.48 -23.01 45.48
CA ASN A 88 0.37 -21.84 44.62
C ASN A 88 0.86 -22.17 43.19
N ILE A 89 2.00 -22.86 43.08
CA ILE A 89 2.55 -23.27 41.78
C ILE A 89 1.58 -24.21 41.04
N ASP A 90 0.94 -25.16 41.73
CA ASP A 90 0.00 -26.08 41.09
C ASP A 90 -1.27 -25.37 40.60
N GLU A 91 -1.78 -24.40 41.37
CA GLU A 91 -2.91 -23.57 40.96
C GLU A 91 -2.56 -22.68 39.76
N ASP A 92 -1.41 -22.01 39.79
CA ASP A 92 -0.92 -21.20 38.67
C ASP A 92 -0.73 -22.06 37.41
N LEU A 93 -0.16 -23.27 37.56
CA LEU A 93 0.02 -24.22 36.47
C LEU A 93 -1.33 -24.68 35.89
N ARG A 94 -2.37 -24.85 36.72
CA ARG A 94 -3.71 -25.21 36.25
C ARG A 94 -4.32 -24.08 35.43
N ILE A 95 -4.25 -22.85 35.93
CA ILE A 95 -4.76 -21.66 35.24
C ILE A 95 -4.03 -21.48 33.89
N GLU A 96 -2.71 -21.63 33.88
CA GLU A 96 -1.92 -21.52 32.66
C GLU A 96 -2.31 -22.60 31.64
N LYS A 97 -2.56 -23.84 32.08
CA LYS A 97 -3.07 -24.90 31.18
C LYS A 97 -4.44 -24.59 30.59
N GLU A 98 -5.37 -24.07 31.40
CA GLU A 98 -6.70 -23.69 30.92
C GLU A 98 -6.64 -22.54 29.92
N THR A 99 -5.82 -21.52 30.20
CA THR A 99 -5.60 -20.42 29.27
C THR A 99 -4.95 -20.88 27.96
N ALA A 100 -3.97 -21.78 28.01
CA ALA A 100 -3.37 -22.38 26.83
C ALA A 100 -4.39 -23.14 25.96
N ILE A 101 -5.28 -23.91 26.59
CA ILE A 101 -6.36 -24.61 25.87
C ILE A 101 -7.32 -23.60 25.21
N SER A 102 -7.69 -22.53 25.91
CA SER A 102 -8.55 -21.48 25.36
C SER A 102 -7.89 -20.79 24.16
N LEU A 103 -6.62 -20.40 24.31
CA LEU A 103 -5.83 -19.79 23.24
C LEU A 103 -5.68 -20.72 22.03
N GLN A 104 -5.51 -22.02 22.26
CA GLN A 104 -5.44 -23.00 21.17
C GLN A 104 -6.76 -23.05 20.39
N LYS A 105 -7.92 -23.06 21.07
CA LYS A 105 -9.23 -23.00 20.39
C LYS A 105 -9.39 -21.70 19.60
N HIS A 106 -8.99 -20.57 20.17
CA HIS A 106 -9.03 -19.28 19.47
C HIS A 106 -8.14 -19.28 18.23
N LYS A 107 -6.93 -19.87 18.32
CA LYS A 107 -6.03 -20.06 17.18
C LYS A 107 -6.70 -20.88 16.08
N ASP A 108 -7.30 -22.01 16.41
CA ASP A 108 -7.97 -22.88 15.43
C ASP A 108 -9.14 -22.14 14.72
N VAL A 109 -9.90 -21.34 15.46
CA VAL A 109 -10.96 -20.49 14.88
C VAL A 109 -10.38 -19.45 13.93
N LEU A 110 -9.31 -18.76 14.32
CA LEU A 110 -8.67 -17.76 13.47
C LEU A 110 -8.06 -18.37 12.19
N GLU A 111 -7.46 -19.56 12.29
CA GLU A 111 -6.95 -20.30 11.13
C GLU A 111 -8.08 -20.67 10.15
N ASN A 112 -9.24 -21.10 10.66
CA ASN A 112 -10.41 -21.37 9.84
C ASN A 112 -10.95 -20.10 9.15
N MET A 113 -11.02 -18.98 9.88
CA MET A 113 -11.45 -17.70 9.30
C MET A 113 -10.49 -17.21 8.22
N ALA A 114 -9.18 -17.34 8.44
CA ALA A 114 -8.16 -16.97 7.45
C ALA A 114 -8.24 -17.85 6.20
N ALA A 115 -8.48 -19.16 6.36
CA ALA A 115 -8.69 -20.07 5.23
C ALA A 115 -9.94 -19.70 4.42
N GLN A 116 -11.04 -19.34 5.08
CA GLN A 116 -12.24 -18.85 4.43
C GLN A 116 -12.01 -17.53 3.68
N GLN A 117 -11.31 -16.57 4.29
CA GLN A 117 -10.95 -15.30 3.65
C GLN A 117 -10.06 -15.51 2.41
N LYS A 118 -9.10 -16.44 2.49
CA LYS A 118 -8.27 -16.80 1.32
C LYS A 118 -9.11 -17.37 0.18
N LEU A 119 -10.10 -18.20 0.49
CA LEU A 119 -11.07 -18.69 -0.50
C LEU A 119 -11.91 -17.56 -1.10
N GLN A 120 -12.33 -16.59 -0.29
CA GLN A 120 -13.03 -15.40 -0.79
C GLN A 120 -12.16 -14.60 -1.75
N LEU A 121 -10.88 -14.38 -1.40
CA LEU A 121 -9.94 -13.69 -2.29
C LEU A 121 -9.72 -14.46 -3.59
N ASP A 122 -9.52 -15.77 -3.54
CA ASP A 122 -9.38 -16.60 -4.75
C ASP A 122 -10.64 -16.57 -5.63
N ASN A 123 -11.82 -16.49 -5.03
CA ASN A 123 -13.07 -16.29 -5.76
C ASN A 123 -13.15 -14.88 -6.36
N MET A 124 -12.71 -13.84 -5.65
CA MET A 124 -12.64 -12.47 -6.19
C MET A 124 -11.63 -12.39 -7.33
N ASP A 125 -10.47 -13.04 -7.22
CA ASP A 125 -9.45 -13.10 -8.27
C ASP A 125 -9.98 -13.82 -9.51
N LYS A 126 -10.76 -14.91 -9.35
CA LYS A 126 -11.46 -15.55 -10.47
C LYS A 126 -12.49 -14.63 -11.12
N ILE A 127 -13.24 -13.86 -10.34
CA ILE A 127 -14.19 -12.87 -10.88
C ILE A 127 -13.42 -11.78 -11.64
N LEU A 128 -12.32 -11.26 -11.08
CA LEU A 128 -11.46 -10.29 -11.75
C LEU A 128 -10.87 -10.87 -13.05
N LEU A 129 -10.43 -12.13 -13.03
CA LEU A 129 -9.93 -12.83 -14.21
C LEU A 129 -11.01 -12.96 -15.28
N LEU A 130 -12.23 -13.36 -14.91
CA LEU A 130 -13.36 -13.48 -15.83
C LEU A 130 -13.78 -12.11 -16.40
N LEU A 131 -13.80 -11.07 -15.57
CA LEU A 131 -14.09 -9.70 -16.01
C LEU A 131 -12.97 -9.16 -16.91
N SER A 132 -11.70 -9.43 -16.60
CA SER A 132 -10.56 -9.04 -17.46
C SER A 132 -10.49 -9.83 -18.77
N GLY A 133 -10.98 -11.07 -18.78
CA GLY A 133 -11.09 -11.89 -20.00
C GLY A 133 -12.25 -11.46 -20.90
N GLN A 134 -13.19 -10.65 -20.39
CA GLN A 134 -14.29 -10.05 -21.15
C GLN A 134 -14.10 -8.55 -21.41
N VAL A 135 -13.02 -7.93 -20.89
CA VAL A 135 -12.77 -6.50 -21.02
C VAL A 135 -11.28 -6.30 -21.32
N ASP A 136 -10.96 -6.10 -22.59
CA ASP A 136 -9.67 -5.56 -23.01
C ASP A 136 -9.37 -4.28 -22.21
N TYR A 137 -8.18 -4.20 -21.62
CA TYR A 137 -7.63 -3.03 -20.91
C TYR A 137 -7.33 -1.83 -21.85
N SER A 138 -8.19 -1.54 -22.81
CA SER A 138 -8.42 -0.15 -23.22
C SER A 138 -9.43 0.43 -22.22
N LEU A 139 -9.37 1.73 -21.90
CA LEU A 139 -10.51 2.39 -21.24
C LEU A 139 -11.80 1.85 -21.87
N SER A 140 -12.75 1.38 -21.07
CA SER A 140 -13.98 0.82 -21.65
C SER A 140 -14.52 1.82 -22.66
N LEU A 141 -14.98 1.36 -23.82
CA LEU A 141 -15.48 2.23 -24.87
C LEU A 141 -16.47 3.26 -24.28
N ASP A 142 -17.24 2.87 -23.26
CA ASP A 142 -18.13 3.72 -22.48
C ASP A 142 -17.42 4.82 -21.65
N GLN A 143 -16.29 4.53 -21.00
CA GLN A 143 -15.48 5.56 -20.32
C GLN A 143 -14.82 6.50 -21.32
N GLN A 144 -14.32 6.00 -22.44
CA GLN A 144 -13.76 6.84 -23.50
C GLN A 144 -14.84 7.71 -24.17
N LEU A 145 -16.02 7.15 -24.40
CA LEU A 145 -17.21 7.84 -24.92
C LEU A 145 -17.85 8.80 -23.91
N MET A 146 -17.68 8.61 -22.60
CA MET A 146 -18.14 9.59 -21.60
C MET A 146 -17.12 10.72 -21.38
N CYS A 147 -15.83 10.40 -21.28
CA CYS A 147 -14.82 11.39 -20.95
C CYS A 147 -14.53 12.35 -22.12
N ALA A 148 -14.48 11.86 -23.37
CA ALA A 148 -14.14 12.69 -24.52
C ALA A 148 -15.17 13.80 -24.84
N PRO A 149 -16.50 13.57 -24.88
CA PRO A 149 -17.46 14.62 -25.24
C PRO A 149 -17.89 15.51 -24.07
N TYR A 150 -17.82 15.04 -22.82
CA TYR A 150 -18.30 15.83 -21.68
C TYR A 150 -17.17 16.46 -20.86
N ILE A 151 -16.08 15.74 -20.62
CA ILE A 151 -15.00 16.21 -19.74
C ILE A 151 -13.97 17.01 -20.53
N LEU A 152 -13.62 16.58 -21.74
CA LEU A 152 -12.61 17.27 -22.56
C LEU A 152 -12.95 18.75 -22.85
N PRO A 153 -14.19 19.13 -23.20
CA PRO A 153 -14.53 20.53 -23.42
C PRO A 153 -14.43 21.37 -22.15
N ILE A 154 -14.75 20.80 -20.99
CA ILE A 154 -14.65 21.50 -19.69
C ILE A 154 -13.18 21.77 -19.36
N LEU A 155 -12.32 20.78 -19.55
CA LEU A 155 -10.87 20.93 -19.35
C LEU A 155 -10.26 21.91 -20.35
N GLN A 156 -10.73 21.90 -21.59
CA GLN A 156 -10.35 22.86 -22.61
C GLN A 156 -10.72 24.29 -22.17
N VAL A 157 -11.96 24.54 -21.72
CA VAL A 157 -12.38 25.85 -21.24
C VAL A 157 -11.54 26.28 -20.04
N ALA A 158 -11.28 25.38 -19.08
CA ALA A 158 -10.43 25.66 -17.93
C ALA A 158 -8.99 26.07 -18.34
N LEU A 159 -8.40 25.43 -19.35
CA LEU A 159 -7.10 25.83 -19.90
C LEU A 159 -7.16 27.10 -20.76
N GLN A 160 -8.29 27.38 -21.41
CA GLN A 160 -8.50 28.62 -22.16
C GLN A 160 -8.66 29.83 -21.23
N GLU A 161 -9.30 29.67 -20.08
CA GLU A 161 -9.43 30.71 -19.07
C GLU A 161 -8.20 30.81 -18.15
N LEU A 162 -7.28 29.85 -18.23
CA LEU A 162 -6.05 29.85 -17.47
C LEU A 162 -5.23 31.11 -17.74
N GLN A 163 -5.14 31.95 -16.71
CA GLN A 163 -4.24 33.10 -16.66
C GLN A 163 -2.89 32.68 -16.10
N ILE A 164 -1.88 32.61 -16.97
CA ILE A 164 -0.50 32.32 -16.58
C ILE A 164 0.13 33.63 -16.13
N ASN A 165 0.09 33.88 -14.82
CA ASN A 165 0.62 35.09 -14.21
C ASN A 165 1.87 34.78 -13.39
N GLN A 166 2.72 35.79 -13.20
CA GLN A 166 4.05 35.67 -12.59
C GLN A 166 4.03 35.29 -11.09
N LYS A 167 2.93 35.56 -10.36
CA LYS A 167 2.90 35.51 -8.87
C LYS A 167 2.05 34.42 -8.24
N LYS A 168 1.17 33.75 -9.00
CA LYS A 168 0.33 32.65 -8.48
C LYS A 168 0.17 31.57 -9.53
N ILE A 169 0.46 30.33 -9.13
CA ILE A 169 -0.04 29.14 -9.80
C ILE A 169 -1.55 29.16 -9.63
N ASN A 170 -2.28 29.08 -10.74
CA ASN A 170 -3.72 29.19 -10.77
C ASN A 170 -4.35 27.82 -10.51
N ASP A 171 -5.37 27.77 -9.66
CA ASP A 171 -6.11 26.55 -9.27
C ASP A 171 -6.63 25.76 -10.48
N HIS A 172 -6.95 26.47 -11.57
CA HIS A 172 -7.41 25.88 -12.84
C HIS A 172 -6.41 24.87 -13.42
N PHE A 173 -5.09 25.14 -13.32
CA PHE A 173 -4.08 24.20 -13.82
C PHE A 173 -4.02 22.94 -12.95
N SER A 174 -4.04 23.11 -11.63
CA SER A 174 -4.06 22.00 -10.67
C SER A 174 -5.30 21.12 -10.84
N TRP A 175 -6.46 21.73 -11.12
CA TRP A 175 -7.67 20.99 -11.46
C TRP A 175 -7.47 20.13 -12.70
N VAL A 176 -6.97 20.70 -13.80
CA VAL A 176 -6.73 19.96 -15.05
C VAL A 176 -5.74 18.81 -14.83
N MET A 177 -4.64 19.04 -14.08
CA MET A 177 -3.66 17.99 -13.78
C MET A 177 -4.23 16.85 -12.93
N SER A 178 -5.28 17.11 -12.14
CA SER A 178 -5.95 16.06 -11.35
C SER A 178 -6.63 15.01 -12.25
N TRP A 179 -7.00 15.39 -13.48
CA TRP A 179 -7.58 14.51 -14.49
C TRP A 179 -6.54 13.75 -15.33
N ALA A 180 -5.24 14.05 -15.17
CA ALA A 180 -4.18 13.41 -15.97
C ALA A 180 -4.10 11.89 -15.76
N SER A 181 -4.54 11.38 -14.60
CA SER A 181 -4.59 9.94 -14.31
C SER A 181 -5.83 9.25 -14.90
N MET A 182 -6.87 10.00 -15.27
CA MET A 182 -8.15 9.49 -15.74
C MET A 182 -8.29 9.55 -17.27
N LEU A 183 -7.44 10.33 -17.93
CA LEU A 183 -7.46 10.52 -19.37
C LEU A 183 -6.29 9.77 -20.04
N PRO A 184 -6.49 9.26 -21.26
CA PRO A 184 -5.39 8.78 -22.08
C PRO A 184 -4.29 9.84 -22.24
N ASN A 185 -3.03 9.43 -22.13
CA ASN A 185 -1.88 10.33 -22.19
C ASN A 185 -1.88 11.21 -23.45
N TYR A 186 -2.24 10.65 -24.61
CA TYR A 186 -2.24 11.39 -25.88
C TYR A 186 -3.24 12.57 -25.89
N LEU A 187 -4.41 12.44 -25.25
CA LEU A 187 -5.39 13.53 -25.17
C LEU A 187 -4.90 14.65 -24.24
N MET A 188 -4.26 14.29 -23.14
CA MET A 188 -3.72 15.27 -22.20
C MET A 188 -2.53 16.02 -22.81
N VAL A 189 -1.62 15.31 -23.49
CA VAL A 189 -0.51 15.92 -24.24
C VAL A 189 -1.04 16.91 -25.27
N ASP A 190 -2.07 16.52 -26.03
CA ASP A 190 -2.69 17.35 -27.05
C ASP A 190 -3.40 18.60 -26.48
N LEU A 191 -4.13 18.47 -25.36
CA LEU A 191 -4.71 19.60 -24.65
C LEU A 191 -3.63 20.59 -24.18
N MET A 192 -2.52 20.08 -23.64
CA MET A 192 -1.41 20.92 -23.18
C MET A 192 -0.71 21.62 -24.35
N ASP A 193 -0.46 20.91 -25.45
CA ASP A 193 0.13 21.42 -26.68
C ASP A 193 -0.69 22.60 -27.24
N ARG A 194 -2.01 22.46 -27.28
CA ARG A 194 -2.90 23.45 -27.90
C ARG A 194 -3.23 24.65 -27.00
N PHE A 195 -3.49 24.42 -25.71
CA PHE A 195 -4.09 25.46 -24.85
C PHE A 195 -3.18 26.01 -23.76
N PHE A 196 -2.15 25.25 -23.35
CA PHE A 196 -1.25 25.65 -22.27
C PHE A 196 0.09 26.20 -22.79
N PHE A 197 0.85 25.40 -23.53
CA PHE A 197 2.23 25.74 -23.91
C PHE A 197 2.36 27.04 -24.73
N PRO A 198 1.46 27.37 -25.68
CA PRO A 198 1.57 28.62 -26.44
C PRO A 198 1.52 29.84 -25.53
N LYS A 199 0.60 29.85 -24.56
CA LYS A 199 0.48 30.95 -23.58
C LYS A 199 1.68 30.98 -22.64
N TRP A 200 2.10 29.81 -22.18
CA TRP A 200 3.20 29.68 -21.22
C TRP A 200 4.53 30.16 -21.82
N LEU A 201 4.85 29.74 -23.04
CA LEU A 201 6.03 30.19 -23.77
C LEU A 201 5.96 31.68 -24.12
N HIS A 202 4.77 32.20 -24.46
CA HIS A 202 4.58 33.62 -24.73
C HIS A 202 4.87 34.50 -23.50
N VAL A 203 4.38 34.11 -22.32
CA VAL A 203 4.67 34.82 -21.07
C VAL A 203 6.16 34.79 -20.77
N LEU A 204 6.82 33.63 -20.96
CA LEU A 204 8.26 33.51 -20.78
C LEU A 204 9.02 34.43 -21.74
N TYR A 205 8.66 34.44 -23.03
CA TYR A 205 9.26 35.31 -24.04
C TYR A 205 9.11 36.80 -23.66
N GLN A 206 7.89 37.23 -23.32
CA GLN A 206 7.64 38.61 -22.89
C GLN A 206 8.49 39.00 -21.68
N TRP A 207 8.67 38.09 -20.73
CA TRP A 207 9.49 38.32 -19.54
C TRP A 207 10.97 38.46 -19.87
N LEU A 208 11.50 37.60 -20.75
CA LEU A 208 12.88 37.65 -21.21
C LEU A 208 13.19 38.93 -22.01
N THR A 209 12.22 39.48 -22.74
CA THR A 209 12.42 40.67 -23.57
C THR A 209 12.25 42.02 -22.84
N THR A 210 11.58 42.04 -21.68
CA THR A 210 11.25 43.31 -20.98
C THR A 210 12.33 43.72 -20.00
N ASN A 211 12.55 42.91 -18.95
CA ASN A 211 13.61 43.10 -17.95
C ASN A 211 13.79 41.78 -17.18
N PRO A 212 14.66 40.87 -17.65
CA PRO A 212 14.75 39.52 -17.10
C PRO A 212 15.41 39.50 -15.71
N ASN A 213 14.65 39.05 -14.70
CA ASN A 213 15.25 38.50 -13.48
C ASN A 213 15.37 36.98 -13.64
N PHE A 214 16.57 36.49 -13.98
CA PHE A 214 16.81 35.07 -14.27
C PHE A 214 16.51 34.13 -13.08
N GLU A 215 16.67 34.61 -11.84
CA GLU A 215 16.36 33.81 -10.65
C GLU A 215 14.85 33.58 -10.51
N GLU A 216 14.05 34.64 -10.69
CA GLU A 216 12.59 34.54 -10.69
C GLU A 216 12.08 33.69 -11.86
N ILE A 217 12.66 33.85 -13.05
CA ILE A 217 12.32 33.07 -14.25
C ILE A 217 12.62 31.59 -14.04
N HIS A 218 13.78 31.26 -13.45
CA HIS A 218 14.16 29.88 -13.14
C HIS A 218 13.19 29.25 -12.13
N ASN A 219 12.90 29.95 -11.03
CA ASN A 219 11.96 29.46 -10.02
C ASN A 219 10.55 29.27 -10.58
N TRP A 220 10.10 30.18 -11.45
CA TRP A 220 8.84 30.05 -12.18
C TRP A 220 8.84 28.80 -13.09
N TYR A 221 9.88 28.59 -13.89
CA TYR A 221 10.01 27.42 -14.75
C TYR A 221 9.99 26.10 -13.96
N VAL A 222 10.79 26.01 -12.89
CA VAL A 222 10.85 24.82 -12.03
C VAL A 222 9.51 24.58 -11.34
N GLY A 223 8.85 25.66 -10.87
CA GLY A 223 7.53 25.59 -10.27
C GLY A 223 6.49 24.98 -11.20
N TRP A 224 6.37 25.47 -12.44
CA TRP A 224 5.42 24.93 -13.43
C TRP A 224 5.79 23.51 -13.86
N LYS A 225 7.08 23.22 -14.08
CA LYS A 225 7.55 21.86 -14.43
C LYS A 225 7.22 20.85 -13.32
N GLY A 226 7.31 21.24 -12.06
CA GLY A 226 7.00 20.40 -10.91
C GLY A 226 5.52 20.01 -10.79
N LEU A 227 4.61 20.75 -11.43
CA LEU A 227 3.18 20.44 -11.43
C LEU A 227 2.77 19.42 -12.50
N ILE A 228 3.65 19.14 -13.48
CA ILE A 228 3.37 18.21 -14.56
C ILE A 228 3.70 16.77 -14.10
N PRO A 229 2.75 15.82 -14.13
CA PRO A 229 2.98 14.43 -13.77
C PRO A 229 4.11 13.77 -14.57
N GLN A 230 4.82 12.83 -13.95
CA GLN A 230 5.95 12.13 -14.58
C GLN A 230 5.55 11.38 -15.86
N GLN A 231 4.32 10.87 -15.94
CA GLN A 231 3.82 10.20 -17.15
C GLN A 231 3.83 11.12 -18.36
N LEU A 232 3.48 12.40 -18.16
CA LEU A 232 3.45 13.42 -19.21
C LEU A 232 4.86 13.95 -19.51
N LEU A 233 5.71 14.10 -18.50
CA LEU A 233 7.11 14.50 -18.70
C LEU A 233 7.93 13.48 -19.51
N ALA A 234 7.51 12.21 -19.56
CA ALA A 234 8.13 11.19 -20.40
C ALA A 234 7.82 11.39 -21.89
N ASP A 235 6.73 12.08 -22.23
CA ASP A 235 6.32 12.32 -23.61
C ASP A 235 7.32 13.21 -24.36
N GLU A 236 7.54 12.92 -25.65
CA GLU A 236 8.48 13.68 -26.48
C GLU A 236 8.02 15.12 -26.76
N ASN A 237 6.73 15.33 -27.00
CA ASN A 237 6.20 16.63 -27.38
C ASN A 237 6.27 17.60 -26.19
N ILE A 238 5.96 17.12 -24.99
CA ILE A 238 6.08 17.91 -23.76
C ILE A 238 7.55 18.28 -23.51
N ARG A 239 8.47 17.32 -23.66
CA ARG A 239 9.91 17.59 -23.53
C ARG A 239 10.41 18.61 -24.56
N ALA A 240 9.88 18.58 -25.78
CA ALA A 240 10.23 19.57 -26.81
C ALA A 240 9.87 21.01 -26.37
N HIS A 241 8.66 21.22 -25.83
CA HIS A 241 8.24 22.53 -25.31
C HIS A 241 9.11 23.03 -24.14
N LEU A 242 9.46 22.13 -23.22
CA LEU A 242 10.35 22.46 -22.11
C LEU A 242 11.76 22.82 -22.61
N ASN A 243 12.28 22.10 -23.61
CA ASN A 243 13.58 22.39 -24.21
C ASN A 243 13.60 23.74 -24.94
N ILE A 244 12.50 24.13 -25.57
CA ILE A 244 12.36 25.46 -26.19
C ILE A 244 12.45 26.57 -25.15
N ALA A 245 11.74 26.41 -24.03
CA ALA A 245 11.83 27.36 -22.92
C ALA A 245 13.26 27.47 -22.37
N LEU A 246 13.94 26.32 -22.19
CA LEU A 246 15.36 26.28 -21.78
C LEU A 246 16.26 27.00 -22.79
N ASN A 247 16.04 26.78 -24.09
CA ASN A 247 16.80 27.43 -25.14
C ASN A 247 16.58 28.95 -25.11
N MET A 248 15.32 29.42 -25.00
CA MET A 248 15.01 30.85 -24.87
C MET A 248 15.67 31.49 -23.65
N MET A 249 15.65 30.81 -22.50
CA MET A 249 16.34 31.28 -21.28
C MET A 249 17.86 31.36 -21.47
N SER A 250 18.47 30.36 -22.12
CA SER A 250 19.91 30.38 -22.40
C SER A 250 20.31 31.49 -23.39
N GLN A 251 19.54 31.69 -24.46
CA GLN A 251 19.78 32.77 -25.42
C GLN A 251 19.71 34.16 -24.77
N ALA A 252 18.72 34.36 -23.89
CA ALA A 252 18.58 35.61 -23.15
C ALA A 252 19.74 35.84 -22.17
N ALA A 253 20.20 34.79 -21.49
CA ALA A 253 21.34 34.86 -20.58
C ALA A 253 22.65 35.19 -21.30
N ASP A 254 22.83 34.67 -22.52
CA ASP A 254 23.98 34.95 -23.39
C ASP A 254 23.89 36.34 -24.10
N GLY A 255 22.83 37.12 -23.84
CA GLY A 255 22.61 38.44 -24.43
C GLY A 255 22.22 38.41 -25.92
N LEU A 256 21.85 37.23 -26.44
CA LEU A 256 21.36 37.06 -27.80
C LEU A 256 19.89 37.46 -27.89
N ARG A 257 19.44 37.85 -29.09
CA ARG A 257 18.02 38.09 -29.33
C ARG A 257 17.27 36.79 -29.16
N VAL A 258 16.37 36.74 -28.18
CA VAL A 258 15.46 35.61 -27.99
C VAL A 258 14.57 35.51 -29.23
N VAL A 259 14.61 34.36 -29.90
CA VAL A 259 13.68 34.06 -30.99
C VAL A 259 12.52 33.29 -30.39
N GLU A 260 11.28 33.72 -30.68
CA GLU A 260 10.08 32.95 -30.35
C GLU A 260 10.07 31.67 -31.20
N GLN A 261 10.72 30.62 -30.70
CA GLN A 261 10.72 29.31 -31.32
C GLN A 261 9.39 28.65 -31.00
N ARG A 262 8.51 28.53 -32.00
CA ARG A 262 7.40 27.57 -31.90
C ARG A 262 8.00 26.18 -31.95
N ALA A 263 7.47 25.27 -31.13
CA ALA A 263 7.86 23.88 -31.26
C ALA A 263 7.68 23.43 -32.70
N PRO A 264 8.58 22.59 -33.25
CA PRO A 264 8.20 21.82 -34.41
C PRO A 264 7.01 20.98 -33.94
N HIS A 265 5.79 21.48 -34.20
CA HIS A 265 4.67 20.57 -34.40
C HIS A 265 5.23 19.51 -35.33
N LYS A 266 5.22 18.25 -34.92
CA LYS A 266 5.54 17.14 -35.82
C LYS A 266 4.69 17.41 -37.06
N ALA A 267 5.31 17.93 -38.12
CA ALA A 267 4.60 18.38 -39.32
C ALA A 267 3.96 17.18 -40.05
N GLU A 268 4.26 15.97 -39.59
CA GLU A 268 3.59 14.72 -39.95
C GLU A 268 2.18 14.62 -39.33
N ALA A 269 1.90 15.25 -38.19
CA ALA A 269 0.56 15.32 -37.61
C ALA A 269 -0.30 16.43 -38.24
N THR A 270 0.30 17.46 -38.86
CA THR A 270 -0.45 18.54 -39.53
C THR A 270 -0.96 18.11 -40.92
N VAL A 271 -0.29 17.17 -41.59
CA VAL A 271 -0.86 16.51 -42.78
C VAL A 271 -2.03 15.59 -42.39
N LEU A 272 -1.96 14.95 -41.21
CA LEU A 272 -3.07 14.12 -40.70
C LEU A 272 -4.23 14.93 -40.14
N LEU A 273 -4.00 16.16 -39.64
CA LEU A 273 -5.06 17.05 -39.15
C LEU A 273 -5.73 17.86 -40.27
N GLN A 274 -5.11 18.01 -41.45
CA GLN A 274 -5.83 18.43 -42.66
C GLN A 274 -6.60 17.28 -43.32
N ALA A 275 -6.23 16.02 -43.03
CA ALA A 275 -7.05 14.84 -43.35
C ALA A 275 -8.14 14.55 -42.29
N ALA A 276 -8.15 15.27 -41.16
CA ALA A 276 -9.20 15.16 -40.14
C ALA A 276 -10.37 16.14 -40.37
N ASP A 277 -10.32 16.96 -41.42
CA ASP A 277 -11.52 17.58 -42.01
C ASP A 277 -12.25 16.60 -42.96
N ASP A 278 -11.62 15.44 -43.26
CA ASP A 278 -12.25 14.26 -43.86
C ASP A 278 -12.55 13.19 -42.78
N GLN A 279 -12.94 13.60 -41.57
CA GLN A 279 -13.78 12.71 -40.77
C GLN A 279 -15.10 12.56 -41.52
N MET A 280 -15.29 11.43 -42.20
CA MET A 280 -16.55 11.13 -42.86
C MET A 280 -17.67 11.46 -41.89
N THR A 281 -18.49 12.47 -42.22
CA THR A 281 -19.61 12.85 -41.37
C THR A 281 -20.45 11.59 -41.11
N LEU A 282 -21.13 11.44 -39.98
CA LEU A 282 -21.97 10.25 -39.73
C LEU A 282 -22.91 9.95 -40.92
N LYS A 283 -23.33 11.00 -41.64
CA LYS A 283 -24.06 10.91 -42.91
C LYS A 283 -23.25 10.27 -44.04
N GLU A 284 -21.97 10.61 -44.22
CA GLU A 284 -21.06 9.97 -45.16
C GLU A 284 -20.73 8.53 -44.77
N ILE A 285 -20.59 8.22 -43.48
CA ILE A 285 -20.44 6.83 -43.00
C ILE A 285 -21.68 6.01 -43.35
N ILE A 286 -22.89 6.54 -43.09
CA ILE A 286 -24.16 5.89 -43.46
C ILE A 286 -24.26 5.74 -44.98
N GLN A 287 -23.82 6.73 -45.75
CA GLN A 287 -23.84 6.70 -47.21
C GLN A 287 -22.85 5.67 -47.77
N ALA A 288 -21.63 5.60 -47.25
CA ALA A 288 -20.62 4.62 -47.62
C ALA A 288 -21.07 3.19 -47.24
N TYR A 289 -21.67 3.02 -46.06
CA TYR A 289 -22.22 1.74 -45.61
C TYR A 289 -23.41 1.29 -46.46
N ALA A 290 -24.28 2.24 -46.86
CA ALA A 290 -25.36 1.95 -47.79
C ALA A 290 -24.79 1.51 -49.15
N GLN A 291 -23.82 2.24 -49.69
CA GLN A 291 -23.18 1.93 -50.98
C GLN A 291 -22.45 0.57 -50.96
N GLN A 292 -21.76 0.23 -49.87
CA GLN A 292 -21.05 -1.05 -49.73
C GLN A 292 -22.01 -2.26 -49.69
N ASN A 293 -23.23 -2.07 -49.20
CA ASN A 293 -24.24 -3.13 -49.09
C ASN A 293 -25.31 -3.04 -50.21
N ASP A 294 -25.06 -2.27 -51.26
CA ASP A 294 -26.00 -2.01 -52.37
C ASP A 294 -27.38 -1.49 -51.90
N LEU A 295 -27.39 -0.64 -50.87
CA LEU A 295 -28.58 -0.05 -50.28
C LEU A 295 -28.80 1.42 -50.69
N LEU A 296 -30.07 1.79 -50.85
CA LEU A 296 -30.45 3.16 -51.19
C LEU A 296 -30.45 4.07 -49.95
N PHE A 297 -29.71 5.18 -49.98
CA PHE A 297 -29.78 6.23 -48.97
C PHE A 297 -30.10 7.59 -49.62
N MET A 298 -31.32 8.12 -49.39
CA MET A 298 -31.76 9.39 -49.99
C MET A 298 -32.57 10.27 -49.03
N PRO A 299 -32.39 11.61 -49.06
CA PRO A 299 -33.22 12.51 -48.25
C PRO A 299 -34.69 12.49 -48.72
N LYS A 300 -35.63 12.59 -47.77
CA LYS A 300 -37.05 12.83 -48.05
C LYS A 300 -37.33 14.34 -47.94
N PRO A 301 -37.23 15.13 -49.03
CA PRO A 301 -37.33 16.57 -48.97
C PRO A 301 -38.66 17.03 -48.35
N GLY A 302 -38.62 18.03 -47.48
CA GLY A 302 -39.80 18.56 -46.77
C GLY A 302 -40.28 17.73 -45.58
N ARG A 303 -39.57 16.67 -45.19
CA ARG A 303 -39.86 15.86 -44.00
C ARG A 303 -38.75 16.04 -42.96
N MET A 304 -39.12 16.63 -41.82
CA MET A 304 -38.23 16.82 -40.67
C MET A 304 -38.85 16.23 -39.42
N HIS A 305 -38.00 15.77 -38.50
CA HIS A 305 -38.40 15.33 -37.16
C HIS A 305 -37.45 15.93 -36.14
N ASN A 306 -37.97 16.66 -35.14
CA ASN A 306 -37.19 17.35 -34.12
C ASN A 306 -36.06 18.25 -34.69
N GLY A 307 -36.28 18.90 -35.84
CA GLY A 307 -35.26 19.72 -36.50
C GLY A 307 -34.25 18.95 -37.35
N HIS A 308 -34.29 17.61 -37.35
CA HIS A 308 -33.43 16.76 -38.18
C HIS A 308 -34.11 16.35 -39.49
N GLN A 309 -33.32 16.29 -40.57
CA GLN A 309 -33.77 15.81 -41.88
C GLN A 309 -34.04 14.30 -41.84
N ILE A 310 -35.17 13.89 -42.40
CA ILE A 310 -35.50 12.47 -42.54
C ILE A 310 -34.94 11.92 -43.85
N TYR A 311 -34.34 10.74 -43.80
CA TYR A 311 -33.79 9.99 -44.92
C TYR A 311 -34.53 8.66 -45.11
N ALA A 312 -34.62 8.20 -46.35
CA ALA A 312 -34.95 6.83 -46.71
C ALA A 312 -33.65 6.02 -46.70
N PHE A 313 -33.60 4.95 -45.90
CA PHE A 313 -32.54 3.94 -45.97
C PHE A 313 -33.19 2.63 -46.39
N HIS A 314 -33.13 2.33 -47.68
CA HIS A 314 -33.84 1.23 -48.33
C HIS A 314 -35.35 1.26 -48.01
N ASN A 315 -35.85 0.30 -47.23
CA ASN A 315 -37.25 0.22 -46.79
C ASN A 315 -37.53 0.89 -45.43
N LYS A 316 -36.52 1.46 -44.77
CA LYS A 316 -36.65 2.13 -43.47
C LYS A 316 -36.61 3.64 -43.61
N THR A 317 -37.25 4.31 -42.67
CA THR A 317 -37.22 5.77 -42.54
C THR A 317 -36.37 6.11 -41.33
N ILE A 318 -35.32 6.90 -41.54
CA ILE A 318 -34.31 7.21 -40.52
C ILE A 318 -34.09 8.71 -40.40
N TYR A 319 -33.57 9.19 -39.28
CA TYR A 319 -32.95 10.51 -39.21
C TYR A 319 -31.62 10.41 -38.46
N VAL A 320 -30.74 11.36 -38.74
CA VAL A 320 -29.39 11.43 -38.17
C VAL A 320 -29.33 12.66 -37.27
N ASP A 321 -28.95 12.43 -36.01
CA ASP A 321 -28.61 13.49 -35.07
C ASP A 321 -27.10 13.72 -35.13
N SER A 322 -26.68 14.70 -35.92
CA SER A 322 -25.26 15.04 -36.11
C SER A 322 -24.60 15.64 -34.86
N LEU A 323 -25.38 16.19 -33.92
CA LEU A 323 -24.84 16.80 -32.69
C LEU A 323 -24.44 15.71 -31.68
N ASN A 324 -25.29 14.71 -31.54
CA ASN A 324 -25.06 13.59 -30.63
C ASN A 324 -24.43 12.36 -31.31
N GLN A 325 -24.18 12.41 -32.63
CA GLN A 325 -23.67 11.30 -33.45
C GLN A 325 -24.55 10.04 -33.36
N MET A 326 -25.87 10.21 -33.34
CA MET A 326 -26.84 9.12 -33.16
C MET A 326 -27.72 8.91 -34.40
N LEU A 327 -28.05 7.64 -34.69
CA LEU A 327 -28.93 7.23 -35.78
C LEU A 327 -30.25 6.69 -35.22
N TYR A 328 -31.37 7.16 -35.77
CA TYR A 328 -32.71 6.74 -35.34
C TYR A 328 -33.50 6.15 -36.51
N ALA A 329 -34.24 5.07 -36.26
CA ALA A 329 -35.16 4.47 -37.22
C ALA A 329 -36.62 4.52 -36.73
N LYS A 330 -37.54 4.71 -37.66
CA LYS A 330 -38.98 4.72 -37.40
C LYS A 330 -39.53 3.29 -37.27
N LYS A 331 -40.09 2.96 -36.11
CA LYS A 331 -40.83 1.73 -35.79
C LYS A 331 -42.32 2.06 -35.51
N GLU A 332 -43.14 1.02 -35.27
CA GLU A 332 -44.59 1.14 -35.03
C GLU A 332 -44.95 2.05 -33.84
N GLN A 333 -44.11 2.08 -32.80
CA GLN A 333 -44.32 2.86 -31.58
C GLN A 333 -43.51 4.17 -31.52
N GLY A 334 -42.82 4.56 -32.60
CA GLY A 334 -42.05 5.81 -32.66
C GLY A 334 -40.62 5.64 -33.17
N TRP A 335 -39.75 6.59 -32.82
CA TRP A 335 -38.34 6.60 -33.24
C TRP A 335 -37.47 5.94 -32.19
N VAL A 336 -36.63 4.98 -32.62
CA VAL A 336 -35.76 4.20 -31.74
C VAL A 336 -34.31 4.37 -32.21
N PRO A 337 -33.34 4.57 -31.30
CA PRO A 337 -31.92 4.61 -31.66
C PRO A 337 -31.49 3.24 -32.19
N VAL A 338 -30.74 3.24 -33.28
CA VAL A 338 -30.27 2.02 -33.97
C VAL A 338 -28.84 2.21 -34.45
N THR A 339 -28.06 1.13 -34.45
CA THR A 339 -26.74 1.07 -35.08
C THR A 339 -26.85 0.68 -36.55
N LEU A 340 -25.81 0.89 -37.35
CA LEU A 340 -25.80 0.48 -38.77
C LEU A 340 -26.03 -1.03 -38.94
N ASP A 341 -25.41 -1.86 -38.09
CA ASP A 341 -25.57 -3.32 -38.15
C ASP A 341 -26.97 -3.77 -37.76
N THR A 342 -27.56 -3.14 -36.74
CA THR A 342 -28.96 -3.44 -36.36
C THR A 342 -29.94 -2.97 -37.42
N LEU A 343 -29.61 -1.91 -38.16
CA LEU A 343 -30.43 -1.41 -39.26
C LEU A 343 -30.40 -2.34 -40.48
N LEU A 344 -29.25 -2.97 -40.76
CA LEU A 344 -29.10 -4.02 -41.77
C LEU A 344 -29.86 -5.29 -41.37
N ASN A 345 -29.75 -5.71 -40.11
CA ASN A 345 -30.45 -6.89 -39.59
C ASN A 345 -31.98 -6.72 -39.51
N MET A 346 -32.49 -5.48 -39.52
CA MET A 346 -33.92 -5.19 -39.60
C MET A 346 -34.51 -5.31 -41.02
N GLN A 347 -33.72 -5.76 -42.01
CA GLN A 347 -34.16 -6.02 -43.38
C GLN A 347 -34.73 -7.41 -43.62
N HIS A 348 -34.48 -8.37 -42.72
CA HIS A 348 -35.05 -9.72 -42.79
C HIS A 348 -36.42 -9.85 -42.12
#